data_AF-A0A7R9WSQ3-F1
#
_entry.id   AF-A0A7R9WSQ3-F1
#
_cell.length_a   1.000
_cell.length_b   1.000
_cell.length_c   1.000
_cell.angle_alpha   90.00
_cell.angle_beta   90.00
_cell.angle_gamma   90.00
#
_symmetry.space_group_name_H-M   'P 1'
#
loop_
_entity.id
_entity.type
_entity.pdbx_description
1 polymer ?
#
loop_
_entity_poly.entity_id
_entity_poly.type
_entity_poly.pdbx_seq_one_letter_code
_entity_poly.pdbx_strand_id
1 'polypeptide(L)'
;TDALFKLNKKQRQSTPQHYPETILRKDAAKLWTSGCGKAYALVAMPDSKILHLAKGTPPKVEVKLKKRHSRKLVTYVRGLEEYHIDAHLFSKDVAKRFACSAFVATEAELARCPALKKGCVELLFQGNLVKQLTALLTGDEKASSHGAVKDSPYNLPKGVIESCWRKGTRRKRKK
;
A
#
# COMPACT_ATOMS: atom_id res chain seq x y z
N THR A 1 -35.10 22.30 -48.17
CA THR A 1 -34.07 21.71 -47.27
C THR A 1 -34.78 20.90 -46.20
N ASP A 2 -35.31 19.74 -46.61
CA ASP A 2 -36.42 19.07 -45.93
C ASP A 2 -36.13 17.59 -45.61
N ALA A 3 -34.92 17.31 -45.10
CA ALA A 3 -34.39 15.94 -45.08
C ALA A 3 -33.50 15.57 -43.87
N LEU A 4 -33.83 15.98 -42.65
CA LEU A 4 -33.14 15.47 -41.44
C LEU A 4 -34.04 15.06 -40.27
N PHE A 5 -35.36 15.30 -40.32
CA PHE A 5 -36.27 15.04 -39.19
C PHE A 5 -37.20 13.83 -39.36
N LYS A 6 -36.77 12.80 -40.09
CA LYS A 6 -37.50 11.53 -40.23
C LYS A 6 -36.60 10.31 -40.04
N LEU A 7 -35.85 10.27 -38.93
CA LEU A 7 -35.19 9.05 -38.46
C LEU A 7 -35.72 8.65 -37.07
N ASN A 8 -36.55 7.60 -37.10
CA ASN A 8 -36.75 6.58 -36.08
C ASN A 8 -37.44 6.95 -34.76
N LYS A 9 -38.77 7.17 -34.84
CA LYS A 9 -39.69 6.94 -33.72
C LYS A 9 -39.65 5.48 -33.19
N LYS A 10 -39.13 4.53 -33.98
CA LYS A 10 -38.86 3.13 -33.59
C LYS A 10 -37.54 2.90 -32.82
N GLN A 11 -36.63 3.88 -32.75
CA GLN A 11 -35.39 3.77 -31.93
C GLN A 11 -35.51 4.46 -30.56
N ARG A 12 -36.67 5.05 -30.24
CA ARG A 12 -37.02 5.49 -28.88
C ARG A 12 -37.86 4.46 -28.12
N GLN A 13 -37.73 3.17 -28.45
CA GLN A 13 -38.01 2.15 -27.44
C GLN A 13 -36.90 2.25 -26.40
N SER A 14 -37.09 3.16 -25.44
CA SER A 14 -36.45 3.06 -24.14
C SER A 14 -36.62 1.62 -23.71
N THR A 15 -35.53 0.86 -23.66
CA THR A 15 -35.51 -0.41 -22.95
C THR A 15 -36.21 -0.17 -21.61
N PRO A 16 -37.28 -0.91 -21.27
CA PRO A 16 -37.90 -0.76 -19.97
C PRO A 16 -36.79 -0.99 -18.96
N GLN A 17 -36.44 0.06 -18.20
CA GLN A 17 -35.52 -0.07 -17.09
C GLN A 17 -36.21 -1.03 -16.13
N HIS A 18 -35.84 -2.30 -16.21
CA HIS A 18 -36.34 -3.33 -15.33
C HIS A 18 -35.74 -3.07 -13.96
N TYR A 19 -36.42 -2.25 -13.16
CA TYR A 19 -36.09 -2.08 -11.76
C TYR A 19 -36.42 -3.39 -11.05
N PRO A 20 -35.46 -4.03 -10.37
CA PRO A 20 -35.79 -5.21 -9.58
C PRO A 20 -36.71 -4.78 -8.43
N GLU A 21 -37.96 -5.23 -8.46
CA GLU A 21 -38.94 -4.97 -7.40
C GLU A 21 -38.57 -5.68 -6.09
N THR A 22 -37.74 -6.72 -6.17
CA THR A 22 -37.25 -7.46 -5.03
C THR A 22 -35.73 -7.55 -5.05
N ILE A 23 -35.12 -7.27 -3.90
CA ILE A 23 -33.68 -7.36 -3.67
C ILE A 23 -33.43 -8.21 -2.44
N LEU A 24 -32.49 -9.15 -2.56
CA LEU A 24 -32.02 -9.92 -1.43
C LEU A 24 -31.35 -8.99 -0.42
N ARG A 25 -31.59 -9.23 0.87
CA ARG A 25 -31.00 -8.43 1.96
C ARG A 25 -29.48 -8.29 1.86
N LYS A 26 -28.79 -9.34 1.39
CA LYS A 26 -27.32 -9.32 1.16
C LYS A 26 -26.92 -8.31 0.07
N ASP A 27 -27.71 -8.20 -0.98
CA ASP A 27 -27.40 -7.32 -2.11
C ASP A 27 -27.82 -5.88 -1.84
N ALA A 28 -28.91 -5.67 -1.09
CA ALA A 28 -29.26 -4.37 -0.54
C ALA A 28 -28.13 -3.80 0.34
N ALA A 29 -27.55 -4.63 1.23
CA ALA A 29 -26.43 -4.22 2.07
C ALA A 29 -25.16 -3.88 1.27
N LYS A 30 -24.85 -4.64 0.21
CA LYS A 30 -23.72 -4.34 -0.69
C LYS A 30 -23.94 -3.04 -1.46
N LEU A 31 -25.13 -2.84 -2.01
CA LEU A 31 -25.49 -1.61 -2.72
C LEU A 31 -25.38 -0.40 -1.81
N TRP A 32 -25.92 -0.49 -0.59
CA TRP A 32 -25.78 0.56 0.41
C TRP A 32 -24.32 0.86 0.74
N THR A 33 -23.52 -0.17 1.06
CA THR A 33 -22.10 -0.01 1.39
C THR A 33 -21.29 0.55 0.22
N SER A 34 -21.66 0.21 -1.03
CA SER A 34 -21.02 0.75 -2.23
C SER A 34 -21.39 2.20 -2.51
N GLY A 35 -22.59 2.63 -2.10
CA GLY A 35 -23.02 4.03 -2.15
C GLY A 35 -22.40 4.87 -1.04
N CYS A 36 -22.05 4.26 0.10
CA CYS A 36 -21.29 4.94 1.15
C CYS A 36 -19.87 5.28 0.68
N GLY A 37 -19.41 6.49 1.01
CA GLY A 37 -18.03 6.90 0.76
C GLY A 37 -17.04 6.03 1.54
N LYS A 38 -15.92 5.66 0.91
CA LYS A 38 -14.83 4.95 1.59
C LYS A 38 -14.17 5.90 2.60
N ALA A 39 -13.86 5.40 3.78
CA ALA A 39 -13.12 6.11 4.81
C ALA A 39 -12.23 5.13 5.59
N TYR A 40 -11.20 5.66 6.24
CA TYR A 40 -10.31 4.89 7.09
C TYR A 40 -10.00 5.64 8.37
N ALA A 41 -9.68 4.88 9.41
CA ALA A 41 -9.17 5.38 10.68
C ALA A 41 -7.85 4.68 10.99
N LEU A 42 -6.85 5.47 11.40
CA LEU A 42 -5.62 4.96 11.99
C LEU A 42 -5.79 4.94 13.49
N VAL A 43 -5.58 3.77 14.08
CA VAL A 43 -5.81 3.51 15.50
C VAL A 43 -4.51 3.02 16.11
N ALA A 44 -4.07 3.68 17.17
CA ALA A 44 -2.94 3.23 17.99
C ALA A 44 -3.39 2.10 18.91
N MET A 45 -2.64 1.00 18.92
CA MET A 45 -2.82 -0.11 19.86
C MET A 45 -1.73 -0.02 20.94
N PRO A 46 -2.02 -0.34 22.22
CA PRO A 46 -3.21 -1.03 22.73
C PRO A 46 -4.41 -0.13 23.09
N ASP A 47 -4.21 1.17 23.30
CA ASP A 47 -5.21 2.07 23.91
C ASP A 47 -6.40 2.45 22.99
N SER A 48 -6.43 1.91 21.76
CA SER A 48 -7.48 2.16 20.76
C SER A 48 -7.70 3.64 20.44
N LYS A 49 -6.66 4.46 20.61
CA LYS A 49 -6.70 5.91 20.35
C LYS A 49 -6.72 6.16 18.84
N ILE A 50 -7.72 6.89 18.37
CA ILE A 50 -7.80 7.31 16.95
C ILE A 50 -6.74 8.39 16.72
N LEU A 51 -5.74 8.08 15.90
CA LEU A 51 -4.68 9.00 15.50
C LEU A 51 -5.13 9.89 14.35
N HIS A 52 -5.78 9.29 13.35
CA HIS A 52 -6.17 9.97 12.12
C HIS A 52 -7.47 9.37 11.58
N LEU A 53 -8.41 10.22 11.17
CA LEU A 53 -9.62 9.83 10.45
C LEU A 53 -9.67 10.55 9.11
N ALA A 54 -9.75 9.81 8.00
CA ALA A 54 -9.78 10.40 6.67
C ALA A 54 -10.74 9.65 5.73
N LYS A 55 -11.16 10.36 4.68
CA LYS A 55 -11.92 9.78 3.57
C LYS A 55 -10.95 9.13 2.57
N GLY A 56 -11.41 8.08 1.90
CA GLY A 56 -10.66 7.34 0.88
C GLY A 56 -10.15 5.98 1.36
N THR A 57 -9.20 5.43 0.60
CA THR A 57 -8.49 4.21 0.95
C THR A 57 -7.34 4.51 1.91
N PRO A 58 -7.00 3.58 2.81
CA PRO A 58 -5.87 3.79 3.70
C PRO A 58 -4.57 3.98 2.90
N PRO A 59 -3.64 4.79 3.42
CA PRO A 59 -2.29 4.91 2.87
C PRO A 59 -1.62 3.54 2.76
N LYS A 60 -0.67 3.38 1.84
CA LYS A 60 0.02 2.11 1.64
C LYS A 60 1.50 2.27 1.90
N VAL A 61 2.06 1.32 2.66
CA VAL A 61 3.50 1.22 2.85
C VAL A 61 4.07 0.39 1.71
N GLU A 62 4.83 1.02 0.83
CA GLU A 62 5.41 0.35 -0.31
C GLU A 62 6.79 -0.20 0.05
N VAL A 63 7.00 -1.51 -0.13
CA VAL A 63 8.31 -2.17 0.00
C VAL A 63 8.74 -2.64 -1.38
N LYS A 64 9.71 -1.94 -1.97
CA LYS A 64 10.17 -2.17 -3.36
C LYS A 64 11.57 -2.75 -3.38
N LEU A 65 11.81 -3.76 -4.21
CA LEU A 65 13.16 -4.29 -4.45
C LEU A 65 13.68 -3.84 -5.81
N LYS A 66 14.87 -3.25 -5.85
CA LYS A 66 15.56 -2.84 -7.08
C LYS A 66 16.99 -3.39 -7.10
N LYS A 67 17.52 -3.67 -8.30
CA LYS A 67 18.95 -3.89 -8.49
C LYS A 67 19.67 -2.55 -8.58
N ARG A 68 20.72 -2.34 -7.78
CA ARG A 68 21.59 -1.16 -7.85
C ARG A 68 22.69 -1.34 -8.88
N HIS A 69 23.43 -2.45 -8.79
CA HIS A 69 24.52 -2.78 -9.71
C HIS A 69 24.72 -4.30 -9.80
N SER A 70 24.60 -4.88 -10.99
CA SER A 70 24.74 -6.33 -11.24
C SER A 70 23.89 -7.19 -10.27
N ARG A 71 24.52 -7.85 -9.30
CA ARG A 71 23.89 -8.71 -8.29
C ARG A 71 23.49 -7.97 -7.02
N LYS A 72 23.90 -6.71 -6.83
CA LYS A 72 23.60 -5.92 -5.62
C LYS A 72 22.14 -5.46 -5.64
N LEU A 73 21.39 -5.91 -4.65
CA LEU A 73 20.00 -5.56 -4.43
C LEU A 73 19.89 -4.47 -3.38
N VAL A 74 18.90 -3.59 -3.53
CA VAL A 74 18.55 -2.54 -2.59
C VAL A 74 17.04 -2.60 -2.39
N THR A 75 16.64 -2.59 -1.12
CA THR A 75 15.25 -2.54 -0.71
C THR A 75 14.88 -1.10 -0.38
N TYR A 76 13.77 -0.64 -0.94
CA TYR A 76 13.23 0.71 -0.80
C TYR A 76 11.95 0.62 0.02
N VAL A 77 11.77 1.52 0.98
CA VAL A 77 10.55 1.60 1.80
C VAL A 77 10.01 3.02 1.76
N ARG A 78 8.70 3.16 1.52
CA ARG A 78 7.98 4.45 1.48
C ARG A 78 6.68 4.38 2.26
N GLY A 79 6.19 5.54 2.71
CA GLY A 79 4.87 5.69 3.32
C GLY A 79 4.79 5.36 4.81
N LEU A 80 5.93 5.27 5.51
CA LEU A 80 5.95 5.01 6.96
C LEU A 80 5.43 6.18 7.80
N GLU A 81 5.63 7.40 7.33
CA GLU A 81 5.19 8.62 8.03
C GLU A 81 3.66 8.74 8.09
N GLU A 82 2.96 8.20 7.08
CA GLU A 82 1.48 8.16 7.07
C GLU A 82 0.96 7.31 8.25
N TYR A 83 1.82 6.51 8.91
CA TYR A 83 1.56 5.72 10.11
C TYR A 83 2.24 6.28 11.37
N HIS A 84 2.72 7.53 11.34
CA HIS A 84 3.46 8.16 12.43
C HIS A 84 4.72 7.40 12.88
N ILE A 85 5.33 6.65 11.95
CA ILE A 85 6.61 5.98 12.19
C ILE A 85 7.73 6.92 11.71
N ASP A 86 8.59 7.34 12.64
CA ASP A 86 9.76 8.15 12.28
C ASP A 86 10.75 7.33 11.44
N ALA A 87 11.01 7.81 10.22
CA ALA A 87 11.91 7.21 9.27
C ALA A 87 13.35 7.13 9.80
N HIS A 88 13.83 8.13 10.55
CA HIS A 88 15.20 8.14 11.06
C HIS A 88 15.41 7.09 12.14
N LEU A 89 14.51 7.02 13.12
CA LEU A 89 14.55 5.98 14.16
C LEU A 89 14.37 4.58 13.56
N PHE A 90 13.42 4.42 12.64
CA PHE A 90 13.20 3.16 11.94
C PHE A 90 14.45 2.70 11.17
N SER A 91 15.13 3.62 10.47
CA SER A 91 16.35 3.30 9.73
C SER A 91 17.47 2.76 10.62
N LYS A 92 17.65 3.36 11.80
CA LYS A 92 18.65 2.95 12.80
C LYS A 92 18.29 1.59 13.41
N ASP A 93 17.02 1.38 13.73
CA ASP A 93 16.53 0.12 14.29
C ASP A 93 16.73 -1.03 13.30
N VAL A 94 16.31 -0.85 12.04
CA VAL A 94 16.51 -1.85 10.98
C VAL A 94 18.00 -2.10 10.72
N ALA A 95 18.83 -1.06 10.67
CA ALA A 95 20.27 -1.20 10.48
C ALA A 95 20.92 -2.05 11.58
N LYS A 96 20.53 -1.81 12.84
CA LYS A 96 21.01 -2.56 14.00
C LYS A 96 20.49 -4.01 14.02
N ARG A 97 19.19 -4.19 13.75
CA ARG A 97 18.50 -5.49 13.76
C ARG A 97 19.00 -6.44 12.66
N PHE A 98 19.20 -5.93 11.45
CA PHE A 98 19.56 -6.75 10.28
C PHE A 98 21.03 -6.63 9.87
N ALA A 99 21.84 -5.90 10.64
CA ALA A 99 23.25 -5.64 10.33
C ALA A 99 23.45 -5.13 8.88
N CYS A 100 22.64 -4.15 8.48
CA CYS A 100 22.62 -3.63 7.11
C CYS A 100 22.86 -2.11 7.08
N SER A 101 23.46 -1.61 5.99
CA SER A 101 23.54 -0.17 5.77
C SER A 101 22.16 0.38 5.40
N ALA A 102 21.71 1.38 6.15
CA ALA A 102 20.50 2.14 5.87
C ALA A 102 20.86 3.54 5.39
N PHE A 103 20.08 4.08 4.48
CA PHE A 103 20.18 5.45 4.01
C PHE A 103 18.79 6.07 3.95
N VAL A 104 18.68 7.30 4.45
CA VAL A 104 17.43 8.07 4.49
C VAL A 104 17.52 9.10 3.39
N ALA A 105 16.86 8.86 2.26
CA ALA A 105 16.84 9.79 1.15
C ALA A 105 15.76 10.86 1.39
N THR A 106 16.19 12.11 1.43
CA THR A 106 15.28 13.27 1.52
C THR A 106 14.86 13.76 0.12
N GLU A 107 13.78 14.54 0.08
CA GLU A 107 13.13 15.04 -1.15
C GLU A 107 14.13 15.66 -2.16
N ALA A 108 15.19 16.33 -1.66
CA ALA A 108 16.25 16.94 -2.46
C ALA A 108 17.16 15.93 -3.20
N GLU A 109 17.39 14.74 -2.64
CA GLU A 109 18.27 13.71 -3.21
C GLU A 109 17.51 12.72 -4.12
N LEU A 110 16.18 12.82 -4.11
CA LEU A 110 15.24 11.88 -4.70
C LEU A 110 14.79 12.23 -6.13
N ALA A 111 15.42 13.24 -6.77
CA ALA A 111 15.16 13.65 -8.15
C ALA A 111 15.26 12.51 -9.21
N ARG A 112 15.74 11.32 -8.83
CA ARG A 112 15.85 10.12 -9.69
C ARG A 112 14.73 9.08 -9.50
N CYS A 113 13.74 9.37 -8.67
CA CYS A 113 12.64 8.46 -8.33
C CYS A 113 11.28 9.12 -8.58
N PRO A 114 10.19 8.35 -8.79
CA PRO A 114 8.86 8.92 -8.98
C PRO A 114 8.50 9.81 -7.80
N ALA A 115 8.01 11.03 -8.11
CA ALA A 115 7.78 12.13 -7.20
C ALA A 115 7.19 11.66 -5.87
N LEU A 116 7.93 11.88 -4.78
CA LEU A 116 7.37 11.69 -3.44
C LEU A 116 6.35 12.81 -3.18
N LYS A 117 5.36 12.51 -2.34
CA LYS A 117 4.50 13.56 -1.78
C LYS A 117 5.39 14.45 -0.89
N LYS A 118 5.07 15.75 -0.82
CA LYS A 118 5.79 16.71 0.01
C LYS A 118 5.87 16.21 1.45
N GLY A 119 7.07 16.25 2.02
CA GLY A 119 7.31 15.78 3.39
C GLY A 119 7.52 14.27 3.51
N CYS A 120 7.46 13.51 2.41
CA CYS A 120 7.78 12.09 2.42
C CYS A 120 9.25 11.76 2.21
N VAL A 121 9.72 10.80 2.99
CA VAL A 121 11.08 10.26 2.98
C VAL A 121 11.08 8.84 2.42
N GLU A 122 12.11 8.51 1.65
CA GLU A 122 12.36 7.14 1.19
C GLU A 122 13.52 6.53 1.95
N LEU A 123 13.33 5.32 2.47
CA LEU A 123 14.37 4.56 3.13
C LEU A 123 14.97 3.55 2.18
N LEU A 124 16.29 3.48 2.16
CA LEU A 124 17.06 2.55 1.34
C LEU A 124 17.87 1.63 2.24
N PHE A 125 17.71 0.33 2.04
CA PHE A 125 18.46 -0.71 2.75
C PHE A 125 19.25 -1.57 1.76
N GLN A 126 20.50 -1.87 2.11
CA GLN A 126 21.31 -2.78 1.32
C GLN A 126 20.82 -4.23 1.47
N GLY A 127 20.69 -4.92 0.34
CA GLY A 127 20.29 -6.33 0.28
C GLY A 127 18.80 -6.53 -0.05
N ASN A 128 18.38 -7.79 -0.01
CA ASN A 128 16.99 -8.18 -0.16
C ASN A 128 16.38 -8.42 1.22
N LEU A 129 15.68 -7.41 1.73
CA LEU A 129 15.05 -7.42 3.05
C LEU A 129 13.52 -7.40 2.95
N VAL A 130 12.93 -7.69 1.79
CA VAL A 130 11.48 -7.57 1.58
C VAL A 130 10.71 -8.43 2.59
N LYS A 131 11.09 -9.70 2.76
CA LYS A 131 10.40 -10.61 3.70
C LYS A 131 10.59 -10.16 5.14
N GLN A 132 11.82 -9.79 5.49
CA GLN A 132 12.22 -9.38 6.83
C GLN A 132 11.54 -8.08 7.25
N LEU A 133 11.47 -7.09 6.35
CA LEU A 133 10.80 -5.81 6.58
C LEU A 133 9.29 -5.98 6.64
N THR A 134 8.68 -6.78 5.76
CA THR A 134 7.25 -7.09 5.88
C THR A 134 6.94 -7.79 7.20
N ALA A 135 7.79 -8.73 7.63
CA ALA A 135 7.64 -9.41 8.91
C ALA A 135 7.82 -8.46 10.10
N LEU A 136 8.85 -7.59 10.08
CA LEU A 136 9.08 -6.57 11.12
C LEU A 136 7.92 -5.56 11.20
N LEU A 137 7.41 -5.11 10.06
CA LEU A 137 6.31 -4.15 10.04
C LEU A 137 5.00 -4.77 10.54
N THR A 138 4.77 -6.07 10.26
CA THR A 138 3.53 -6.76 10.68
C THR A 138 3.59 -7.38 12.07
N GLY A 139 4.80 -7.55 12.63
CA GLY A 139 5.04 -8.33 13.84
C GLY A 139 4.83 -9.84 13.69
N ASP A 140 4.82 -10.33 12.45
CA ASP A 140 4.68 -11.77 12.19
C ASP A 140 6.05 -12.45 12.22
N GLU A 141 6.45 -12.95 13.40
CA GLU A 141 7.72 -13.66 13.58
C GLU A 141 7.83 -14.89 12.68
N LYS A 142 6.70 -15.56 12.39
CA LYS A 142 6.69 -16.78 11.55
C LYS A 142 6.96 -16.48 10.08
N ALA A 143 6.78 -15.22 9.65
CA ALA A 143 6.97 -14.83 8.26
C ALA A 143 8.46 -14.74 7.86
N SER A 144 9.38 -14.67 8.82
CA SER A 144 10.82 -14.62 8.55
C SER A 144 11.60 -15.62 9.41
N SER A 145 12.68 -16.17 8.86
CA SER A 145 13.60 -17.01 9.62
C SER A 145 14.61 -16.18 10.44
N HIS A 146 14.52 -14.85 10.41
CA HIS A 146 15.50 -13.96 11.00
C HIS A 146 15.05 -13.53 12.39
N GLY A 147 15.86 -13.80 13.41
CA GLY A 147 15.52 -13.51 14.81
C GLY A 147 15.29 -12.03 15.14
N ALA A 148 15.70 -11.12 14.25
CA ALA A 148 15.56 -9.68 14.47
C ALA A 148 14.15 -9.11 14.31
N VAL A 149 13.18 -9.95 13.90
CA VAL A 149 11.76 -9.57 13.82
C VAL A 149 11.06 -9.64 15.19
N LYS A 150 11.68 -10.31 16.18
CA LYS A 150 11.14 -10.40 17.54
C LYS A 150 10.90 -9.02 18.15
N ASP A 151 9.82 -8.90 18.93
CA ASP A 151 9.45 -7.68 19.64
C ASP A 151 9.34 -6.46 18.71
N SER A 152 8.62 -6.60 17.59
CA SER A 152 8.39 -5.49 16.68
C SER A 152 7.39 -4.48 17.28
N PRO A 153 7.71 -3.19 17.36
CA PRO A 153 6.81 -2.19 17.93
C PRO A 153 5.75 -1.66 16.93
N TYR A 154 5.82 -2.03 15.64
CA TYR A 154 5.09 -1.34 14.57
C TYR A 154 3.69 -1.90 14.27
N ASN A 155 3.50 -3.22 14.31
CA ASN A 155 2.21 -3.92 14.22
C ASN A 155 1.24 -3.41 13.13
N LEU A 156 1.75 -3.14 11.92
CA LEU A 156 0.97 -2.68 10.79
C LEU A 156 0.09 -3.80 10.20
N PRO A 157 -1.12 -3.48 9.70
CA PRO A 157 -1.99 -4.46 9.06
C PRO A 157 -1.36 -5.00 7.77
N LYS A 158 -1.48 -6.32 7.54
CA LYS A 158 -0.96 -6.97 6.31
C LYS A 158 -1.47 -6.34 5.01
N GLY A 159 -2.72 -5.85 5.01
CA GLY A 159 -3.35 -5.24 3.83
C GLY A 159 -2.80 -3.86 3.43
N VAL A 160 -2.05 -3.21 4.33
CA VAL A 160 -1.44 -1.89 4.09
C VAL A 160 -0.10 -2.02 3.35
N ILE A 161 0.59 -3.14 3.53
CA ILE A 161 1.95 -3.32 3.03
C ILE A 161 1.90 -3.88 1.61
N GLU A 162 2.39 -3.10 0.65
CA GLU A 162 2.49 -3.50 -0.73
C GLU A 162 3.93 -3.84 -1.10
N SER A 163 4.21 -5.14 -1.22
CA SER A 163 5.53 -5.62 -1.65
C SER A 163 5.59 -5.71 -3.19
N CYS A 164 6.39 -4.85 -3.82
CA CYS A 164 6.53 -4.79 -5.27
C CYS A 164 7.94 -5.17 -5.73
N TRP A 165 8.04 -6.06 -6.72
CA TRP A 165 9.30 -6.45 -7.35
C TRP A 165 9.45 -5.71 -8.68
N ARG A 166 10.43 -4.82 -8.82
CA ARG A 166 10.71 -4.20 -10.14
C ARG A 166 11.44 -5.20 -11.05
N LYS A 167 11.03 -5.26 -12.33
CA LYS A 167 11.51 -6.18 -13.38
C LYS A 167 13.05 -6.27 -13.38
N GLY A 168 13.57 -7.50 -13.45
CA GLY A 168 15.01 -7.80 -13.57
C GLY A 168 15.57 -8.76 -12.52
N THR A 169 14.79 -9.16 -11.51
CA THR A 169 15.17 -10.16 -10.50
C THR A 169 14.39 -11.46 -10.72
N ARG A 170 15.08 -12.61 -10.83
CA ARG A 170 14.43 -13.92 -10.96
C ARG A 170 13.64 -14.22 -9.68
N ARG A 171 12.32 -14.31 -9.79
CA ARG A 171 11.46 -14.84 -8.72
C ARG A 171 11.81 -16.32 -8.55
N LYS A 172 12.36 -16.73 -7.40
CA LYS A 172 12.52 -18.17 -7.12
C LYS A 172 11.11 -18.77 -7.14
N ARG A 173 10.84 -19.68 -8.10
CA ARG A 173 9.62 -20.49 -8.11
C ARG A 173 9.55 -21.22 -6.78
N LYS A 174 8.41 -21.12 -6.08
CA LYS A 174 8.15 -21.98 -4.92
C LYS A 174 8.11 -23.42 -5.45
N LYS A 175 8.93 -24.30 -4.87
CA LYS A 175 8.68 -25.75 -4.88
C LYS A 175 7.66 -26.05 -3.81
#